data_AF-A0A3C0U9S2-F1
#
_entry.id   AF-A0A3C0U9S2-F1
#
_cell.length_a   1.000
_cell.length_b   1.000
_cell.length_c   1.000
_cell.angle_alpha   90.00
_cell.angle_beta   90.00
_cell.angle_gamma   90.00
#
_symmetry.space_group_name_H-M   'P 1'
#
loop_
_entity.id
_entity.type
_entity.pdbx_description
1 polymer ?
#
loop_
_entity_poly.entity_id
_entity_poly.type
_entity_poly.pdbx_seq_one_letter_code
_entity_poly.pdbx_strand_id
1 'polypeptide(L)'
;MTAGILDSIHSPADVHALSDRQLDDLCGEIRKTLLSYGHLHGGHIGSNLGVVELTVAMHHVFDSPHDRFVFDVSHQSYVHKMLTGRARAYTDESRFGEVTGFTNPAESEHDSFVLGHTGTSISLACGLAKTRDMQCEVSGHADIGNVIAVIGDGSL
;
A
#
# COMPACT_ATOMS: atom_id res chain seq x y z
N MET A 1 10.20 -20.56 -14.12
CA MET A 1 9.50 -20.44 -12.82
C MET A 1 8.03 -20.25 -13.16
N THR A 2 7.12 -20.98 -12.53
CA THR A 2 5.69 -20.69 -12.64
C THR A 2 5.46 -19.30 -12.08
N ALA A 3 4.91 -18.39 -12.89
CA ALA A 3 4.54 -17.05 -12.43
C ALA A 3 3.54 -17.18 -11.28
N GLY A 4 3.82 -16.54 -10.15
CA GLY A 4 2.94 -16.56 -8.98
C GLY A 4 1.73 -15.63 -9.16
N ILE A 5 0.81 -15.63 -8.19
CA ILE A 5 -0.34 -14.71 -8.21
C ILE A 5 0.17 -13.26 -8.17
N LEU A 6 1.23 -12.98 -7.40
CA LEU A 6 1.78 -11.63 -7.28
C LEU A 6 2.30 -11.08 -8.62
N ASP A 7 2.86 -11.93 -9.47
CA ASP A 7 3.34 -11.54 -10.80
C ASP A 7 2.19 -11.14 -11.74
N SER A 8 0.97 -11.60 -11.46
CA SER A 8 -0.24 -11.26 -12.22
C SER A 8 -0.94 -9.99 -11.72
N ILE A 9 -0.50 -9.41 -10.60
CA ILE A 9 -1.08 -8.19 -10.04
C ILE A 9 -0.32 -6.98 -10.59
N HIS A 10 -1.04 -6.15 -11.35
CA HIS A 10 -0.52 -4.92 -11.94
C HIS A 10 -1.18 -3.67 -11.36
N SER A 11 -2.35 -3.83 -10.76
CA SER A 11 -3.13 -2.76 -10.13
C SER A 11 -4.02 -3.29 -9.01
N PRO A 12 -4.60 -2.42 -8.16
CA PRO A 12 -5.58 -2.84 -7.16
C PRO A 12 -6.78 -3.59 -7.75
N ALA A 13 -7.19 -3.26 -8.98
CA ALA A 13 -8.27 -3.95 -9.69
C ALA A 13 -8.05 -5.47 -9.81
N ASP A 14 -6.79 -5.91 -9.95
CA ASP A 14 -6.46 -7.33 -10.01
C ASP A 14 -6.68 -8.03 -8.67
N VAL A 15 -6.50 -7.32 -7.55
CA VAL A 15 -6.74 -7.80 -6.18
C VAL A 15 -8.25 -7.92 -5.90
N HIS A 16 -9.06 -6.97 -6.39
CA HIS A 16 -10.52 -7.04 -6.30
C HIS A 16 -11.11 -8.27 -7.00
N ALA A 17 -10.47 -8.74 -8.07
CA ALA A 17 -10.94 -9.88 -8.85
C ALA A 17 -10.62 -11.25 -8.22
N LEU A 18 -9.81 -11.29 -7.15
CA LEU A 18 -9.41 -12.53 -6.49
C LEU A 18 -10.54 -13.07 -5.59
N SER A 19 -10.69 -14.39 -5.59
CA SER A 19 -11.51 -15.10 -4.59
C SER A 19 -10.83 -15.14 -3.23
N ASP A 20 -11.59 -15.38 -2.15
CA ASP A 20 -11.08 -15.51 -0.78
C ASP A 20 -9.86 -16.46 -0.68
N ARG A 21 -9.93 -17.61 -1.35
CA ARG A 21 -8.83 -18.58 -1.38
C ARG A 21 -7.58 -18.00 -2.07
N GLN A 22 -7.76 -17.26 -3.15
CA GLN A 22 -6.64 -16.61 -3.85
C GLN A 22 -6.04 -15.48 -3.03
N LEU A 23 -6.83 -14.78 -2.21
CA LEU A 23 -6.33 -13.79 -1.26
C LEU A 23 -5.42 -14.44 -0.20
N ASP A 24 -5.81 -15.60 0.34
CA ASP A 24 -4.98 -16.37 1.26
C ASP A 24 -3.66 -16.82 0.61
N ASP A 25 -3.74 -17.34 -0.61
CA ASP A 25 -2.59 -17.78 -1.39
C ASP A 25 -1.64 -16.60 -1.70
N LEU A 26 -2.20 -15.44 -2.08
CA LEU A 26 -1.47 -14.20 -2.30
C LEU A 26 -0.75 -13.72 -1.04
N CYS A 27 -1.41 -13.72 0.12
CA CYS A 27 -0.76 -13.37 1.40
C CYS A 27 0.41 -14.32 1.69
N GLY A 28 0.24 -15.62 1.42
CA GLY A 28 1.31 -16.61 1.49
C GLY A 28 2.52 -16.29 0.62
N GLU A 29 2.27 -15.89 -0.62
CA GLU A 29 3.30 -15.52 -1.60
C GLU A 29 4.03 -14.22 -1.22
N ILE A 30 3.30 -13.20 -0.78
CA ILE A 30 3.87 -11.92 -0.34
C ILE A 30 4.79 -12.12 0.87
N ARG A 31 4.40 -12.94 1.85
CA ARG A 31 5.27 -13.24 3.01
C ARG A 31 6.59 -13.88 2.57
N LYS A 32 6.56 -14.83 1.63
CA LYS A 32 7.78 -15.43 1.07
C LYS A 32 8.63 -14.40 0.33
N THR A 33 7.99 -13.54 -0.46
CA THR A 33 8.66 -12.47 -1.20
C THR A 33 9.37 -11.49 -0.27
N LEU A 34 8.70 -11.04 0.80
CA LEU A 34 9.29 -10.16 1.81
C LEU A 34 10.51 -10.79 2.51
N LEU A 35 10.45 -12.08 2.85
CA LEU A 35 11.57 -12.78 3.47
C LEU A 35 12.77 -12.90 2.51
N SER A 36 12.53 -13.26 1.25
CA SER A 36 13.57 -13.34 0.23
C SER A 36 14.21 -11.97 -0.06
N TYR A 37 13.39 -10.95 -0.28
CA TYR A 37 13.84 -9.57 -0.46
C TYR A 37 14.65 -9.09 0.74
N GLY A 38 14.15 -9.33 1.96
CA GLY A 38 14.83 -8.99 3.20
C GLY A 38 16.19 -9.65 3.37
N HIS A 39 16.31 -10.91 2.96
CA HIS A 39 17.57 -11.64 2.99
C HIS A 39 18.62 -11.05 2.03
N LEU A 40 18.19 -10.62 0.84
CA LEU A 40 19.08 -10.16 -0.24
C LEU A 40 19.39 -8.66 -0.17
N HIS A 41 18.43 -7.84 0.26
CA HIS A 41 18.50 -6.38 0.18
C HIS A 41 18.36 -5.68 1.54
N GLY A 42 17.66 -6.28 2.49
CA GLY A 42 17.33 -5.67 3.79
C GLY A 42 16.09 -4.76 3.74
N GLY A 43 16.04 -3.77 4.63
CA GLY A 43 14.89 -2.85 4.75
C GLY A 43 13.92 -3.23 5.87
N HIS A 44 12.68 -2.71 5.78
CA HIS A 44 11.71 -2.73 6.89
C HIS A 44 10.83 -3.99 6.94
N ILE A 45 11.46 -5.17 6.99
CA ILE A 45 10.76 -6.45 6.79
C ILE A 45 9.76 -6.77 7.89
N GLY A 46 10.14 -6.61 9.16
CA GLY A 46 9.27 -6.97 10.31
C GLY A 46 7.94 -6.21 10.29
N SER A 47 7.99 -4.91 10.04
CA SER A 47 6.78 -4.07 9.96
C SER A 47 5.86 -4.47 8.79
N ASN A 48 6.43 -4.88 7.65
CA ASN A 48 5.66 -5.30 6.48
C ASN A 48 5.04 -6.69 6.66
N LEU A 49 5.75 -7.62 7.30
CA LEU A 49 5.20 -8.94 7.64
C LEU A 49 3.97 -8.83 8.55
N GLY A 50 3.92 -7.85 9.45
CA GLY A 50 2.81 -7.63 10.36
C GLY A 50 1.54 -7.05 9.73
N VAL A 51 1.59 -6.57 8.48
CA VAL A 51 0.47 -5.89 7.81
C VAL A 51 0.09 -6.50 6.46
N VAL A 52 0.56 -7.71 6.14
CA VAL A 52 0.29 -8.36 4.84
C VAL A 52 -1.22 -8.50 4.62
N GLU A 53 -1.92 -9.15 5.55
CA GLU A 53 -3.35 -9.43 5.43
C GLU A 53 -4.17 -8.15 5.46
N LEU A 54 -3.81 -7.21 6.35
CA LEU A 54 -4.44 -5.89 6.43
C LEU A 54 -4.36 -5.18 5.08
N THR A 55 -3.17 -5.13 4.47
CA THR A 55 -2.94 -4.38 3.24
C THR A 55 -3.59 -5.04 2.03
N VAL A 56 -3.59 -6.38 1.97
CA VAL A 56 -4.32 -7.13 0.93
C VAL A 56 -5.82 -6.90 1.07
N ALA A 57 -6.37 -6.99 2.28
CA ALA A 57 -7.79 -6.74 2.53
C ALA A 57 -8.20 -5.30 2.20
N MET A 58 -7.36 -4.31 2.54
CA MET A 58 -7.59 -2.92 2.16
C MET A 58 -7.70 -2.75 0.64
N HIS A 59 -6.77 -3.31 -0.13
CA HIS A 59 -6.80 -3.25 -1.60
C HIS A 59 -7.87 -4.15 -2.23
N HIS A 60 -8.43 -5.11 -1.49
CA HIS A 60 -9.57 -5.89 -1.96
C HIS A 60 -10.91 -5.17 -1.73
N VAL A 61 -11.00 -4.29 -0.73
CA VAL A 61 -12.24 -3.61 -0.33
C VAL A 61 -12.34 -2.19 -0.88
N PHE A 62 -11.24 -1.44 -0.90
CA PHE A 62 -11.21 -0.02 -1.25
C PHE A 62 -10.56 0.21 -2.61
N ASP A 63 -11.00 1.25 -3.31
CA ASP A 63 -10.60 1.55 -4.68
C ASP A 63 -9.49 2.59 -4.73
N SER A 64 -8.24 2.17 -4.52
CA SER A 64 -7.08 3.06 -4.64
C SER A 64 -6.77 3.32 -6.12
N PRO A 65 -6.52 4.58 -6.57
CA PRO A 65 -6.17 5.77 -5.77
C PRO A 65 -7.34 6.72 -5.46
N HIS A 66 -8.57 6.39 -5.86
CA HIS A 66 -9.75 7.21 -5.53
C HIS A 66 -9.96 7.26 -4.02
N ASP A 67 -9.93 6.11 -3.37
CA ASP A 67 -9.78 5.96 -1.93
C ASP A 67 -8.32 6.19 -1.52
N ARG A 68 -8.13 6.97 -0.45
CA ARG A 68 -6.82 7.45 -0.02
C ARG A 68 -6.33 6.66 1.18
N PHE A 69 -5.16 6.04 1.03
CA PHE A 69 -4.45 5.40 2.14
C PHE A 69 -3.33 6.31 2.63
N VAL A 70 -3.26 6.48 3.94
CA VAL A 70 -2.21 7.26 4.61
C VAL A 70 -1.52 6.37 5.64
N PHE A 71 -0.34 5.86 5.30
CA PHE A 71 0.46 5.03 6.19
C PHE A 71 1.38 5.91 7.06
N ASP A 72 1.19 5.91 8.39
CA ASP A 72 2.06 6.64 9.32
C ASP A 72 3.49 6.08 9.29
N VAL A 73 4.51 6.94 9.24
CA VAL A 73 5.91 6.61 8.92
C VAL A 73 6.10 6.00 7.53
N SER A 74 5.19 5.13 7.09
CA SER A 74 5.11 4.42 5.81
C SER A 74 6.16 3.34 5.55
N HIS A 75 7.01 3.03 6.52
CA HIS A 75 7.97 1.91 6.43
C HIS A 75 7.30 0.53 6.25
N GLN A 76 6.01 0.40 6.59
CA GLN A 76 5.14 -0.77 6.46
C GLN A 76 4.34 -0.79 5.14
N SER A 77 4.81 -0.11 4.09
CA SER A 77 4.09 0.06 2.82
C SER A 77 4.57 -0.81 1.66
N TYR A 78 5.49 -1.77 1.87
CA TYR A 78 6.04 -2.59 0.79
C TYR A 78 4.96 -3.43 0.13
N VAL A 79 4.06 -4.02 0.93
CA VAL A 79 2.92 -4.78 0.42
C VAL A 79 2.01 -3.88 -0.42
N HIS A 80 1.74 -2.66 0.05
CA HIS A 80 0.97 -1.67 -0.71
C HIS A 80 1.65 -1.35 -2.04
N LYS A 81 2.97 -1.12 -2.05
CA LYS A 81 3.74 -0.88 -3.27
C LYS A 81 3.66 -2.06 -4.24
N MET A 82 3.79 -3.30 -3.74
CA MET A 82 3.68 -4.50 -4.58
C MET A 82 2.32 -4.57 -5.30
N LEU A 83 1.23 -4.32 -4.57
CA LEU A 83 -0.15 -4.40 -5.08
C LEU A 83 -0.57 -3.22 -5.99
N THR A 84 0.29 -2.22 -6.13
CA THR A 84 0.05 -1.00 -6.92
C THR A 84 1.05 -0.89 -8.07
N GLY A 85 1.30 -2.03 -8.74
CA GLY A 85 2.12 -2.12 -9.95
C GLY A 85 3.63 -2.13 -9.73
N ARG A 86 4.11 -2.17 -8.47
CA ARG A 86 5.55 -2.09 -8.15
C ARG A 86 6.12 -3.39 -7.59
N ALA A 87 5.43 -4.53 -7.77
CA ALA A 87 5.86 -5.85 -7.26
C ALA A 87 7.30 -6.23 -7.68
N ARG A 88 7.69 -5.91 -8.91
CA ARG A 88 9.03 -6.24 -9.43
C ARG A 88 10.18 -5.59 -8.67
N ALA A 89 9.96 -4.48 -7.97
CA ALA A 89 10.97 -3.90 -7.09
C ALA A 89 11.27 -4.80 -5.87
N TYR A 90 10.51 -5.87 -5.66
CA TYR A 90 10.70 -6.82 -4.56
C TYR A 90 10.93 -8.26 -5.04
N THR A 91 10.57 -8.59 -6.28
CA THR A 91 10.75 -9.93 -6.85
C THR A 91 11.96 -10.04 -7.78
N ASP A 92 12.52 -8.92 -8.26
CA ASP A 92 13.65 -8.88 -9.19
C ASP A 92 14.84 -8.11 -8.58
N GLU A 93 15.93 -8.83 -8.26
CA GLU A 93 17.13 -8.27 -7.62
C GLU A 93 17.71 -7.07 -8.38
N SER A 94 17.60 -7.05 -9.71
CA SER A 94 18.11 -5.94 -10.53
C SER A 94 17.31 -4.64 -10.36
N ARG A 95 16.11 -4.72 -9.78
CA ARG A 95 15.15 -3.62 -9.63
C ARG A 95 14.92 -3.19 -8.19
N PHE A 96 15.61 -3.78 -7.21
CA PHE A 96 15.42 -3.47 -5.79
C PHE A 96 15.58 -1.99 -5.44
N GLY A 97 16.38 -1.24 -6.21
CA GLY A 97 16.61 0.20 -5.99
C GLY A 97 15.59 1.15 -6.65
N GLU A 98 14.54 0.64 -7.29
CA GLU A 98 13.62 1.49 -8.06
C GLU A 98 12.53 2.18 -7.24
N VAL A 99 12.25 1.71 -6.03
CA VAL A 99 11.25 2.31 -5.14
C VAL A 99 11.88 2.68 -3.81
N THR A 100 11.44 3.78 -3.21
CA THR A 100 11.88 4.13 -1.85
C THR A 100 11.20 3.24 -0.81
N GLY A 101 11.79 3.19 0.38
CA GLY A 101 11.25 2.42 1.51
C GLY A 101 9.98 3.01 2.16
N PHE A 102 9.45 4.10 1.62
CA PHE A 102 8.38 4.90 2.17
C PHE A 102 7.39 5.26 1.06
N THR A 103 6.16 5.67 1.39
CA THR A 103 5.24 6.19 0.36
C THR A 103 5.83 7.47 -0.25
N ASN A 104 5.66 7.64 -1.56
CA ASN A 104 6.19 8.78 -2.30
C ASN A 104 5.29 9.13 -3.50
N PRO A 105 4.65 10.32 -3.55
CA PRO A 105 3.78 10.71 -4.67
C PRO A 105 4.51 10.82 -6.02
N ALA A 106 5.85 11.00 -6.01
CA ALA A 106 6.64 10.99 -7.24
C ALA A 106 6.81 9.56 -7.81
N GLU A 107 6.57 8.52 -7.01
CA GLU A 107 6.65 7.12 -7.43
C GLU A 107 5.30 6.56 -7.89
N SER A 108 4.19 7.02 -7.33
CA SER A 108 2.88 6.45 -7.60
C SER A 108 1.73 7.37 -7.18
N GLU A 109 0.64 7.33 -7.95
CA GLU A 109 -0.63 7.99 -7.61
C GLU A 109 -1.32 7.39 -6.37
N HIS A 110 -0.95 6.17 -5.99
CA HIS A 110 -1.45 5.48 -4.79
C HIS A 110 -0.80 6.00 -3.50
N ASP A 111 0.29 6.76 -3.61
CA ASP A 111 1.05 7.30 -2.49
C ASP A 111 0.69 8.78 -2.29
N SER A 112 -0.15 9.11 -1.31
CA SER A 112 -0.63 10.50 -1.15
C SER A 112 0.41 11.46 -0.56
N PHE A 113 1.38 10.95 0.21
CA PHE A 113 2.37 11.77 0.93
C PHE A 113 3.73 11.09 1.03
N VAL A 114 4.79 11.89 1.12
CA VAL A 114 6.12 11.43 1.55
C VAL A 114 6.15 11.42 3.08
N LEU A 115 6.26 10.23 3.68
CA LEU A 115 6.20 10.06 5.13
C LEU A 115 7.43 9.35 5.66
N GLY A 116 7.82 9.70 6.89
CA GLY A 116 9.00 9.14 7.56
C GLY A 116 9.06 9.51 9.04
N HIS A 117 8.55 10.69 9.41
CA HIS A 117 8.28 11.04 10.81
C HIS A 117 6.96 10.44 11.30
N THR A 118 6.93 10.04 12.56
CA THR A 118 5.79 9.43 13.26
C THR A 118 4.69 10.46 13.58
N GLY A 119 3.44 10.02 13.68
CA GLY A 119 2.32 10.79 14.24
C GLY A 119 1.71 11.81 13.28
N THR A 120 1.89 11.65 11.97
CA THR A 120 1.45 12.62 10.95
C THR A 120 0.20 12.17 10.21
N SER A 121 -0.05 10.86 10.14
CA SER A 121 -1.10 10.26 9.29
C SER A 121 -2.52 10.74 9.62
N ILE A 122 -2.89 10.85 10.90
CA ILE A 122 -4.24 11.25 11.32
C ILE A 122 -4.52 12.69 10.87
N SER A 123 -3.59 13.61 11.10
CA SER A 123 -3.74 15.02 10.71
C SER A 123 -3.87 15.16 9.19
N LEU A 124 -3.07 14.43 8.43
CA LEU A 124 -3.12 14.42 6.96
C LEU A 124 -4.43 13.81 6.43
N ALA A 125 -4.88 12.70 7.03
CA ALA A 125 -6.15 12.08 6.71
C ALA A 125 -7.34 13.02 7.00
N CYS A 126 -7.33 13.74 8.12
CA CYS A 126 -8.33 14.76 8.40
C CYS A 126 -8.37 15.86 7.32
N GLY A 127 -7.20 16.29 6.83
CA GLY A 127 -7.11 17.27 5.73
C GLY A 127 -7.72 16.74 4.42
N LEU A 128 -7.43 15.50 4.06
CA LEU A 128 -8.02 14.84 2.88
C LEU A 128 -9.54 14.71 3.02
N ALA A 129 -10.02 14.25 4.18
CA ALA A 129 -11.45 14.13 4.45
C ALA A 129 -12.16 15.48 4.41
N LYS A 130 -11.55 16.53 4.97
CA LYS A 130 -12.13 17.89 4.90
C LYS A 130 -12.19 18.41 3.47
N THR A 131 -11.17 18.13 2.66
CA THR A 131 -11.12 18.50 1.24
C THR A 131 -12.26 17.83 0.48
N ARG A 132 -12.44 16.51 0.66
CA ARG A 132 -13.56 15.76 0.09
C ARG A 132 -14.90 16.41 0.45
N ASP A 133 -15.14 16.65 1.74
CA ASP A 133 -16.43 17.17 2.21
C ASP A 133 -16.73 18.55 1.61
N MET A 134 -15.71 19.41 1.51
CA MET A 134 -15.83 20.73 0.86
C MET A 134 -16.10 20.64 -0.64
N GLN A 135 -15.49 19.69 -1.37
CA GLN A 135 -15.79 19.47 -2.78
C GLN A 135 -17.26 19.04 -2.95
N CYS A 136 -17.72 18.08 -2.14
CA CYS A 136 -19.11 17.64 -2.14
C CYS A 136 -20.10 18.79 -1.87
N GLU A 137 -19.80 19.67 -0.91
CA GLU A 137 -20.63 20.85 -0.61
C GLU A 137 -20.76 21.81 -1.81
N VAL A 138 -19.71 21.94 -2.62
CA VAL A 138 -19.65 22.90 -3.73
C VAL A 138 -20.21 22.33 -5.05
N SER A 139 -19.85 21.10 -5.41
CA SER A 139 -20.17 20.50 -6.72
C SER A 139 -21.12 19.31 -6.66
N GLY A 140 -21.49 18.85 -5.45
CA GLY A 140 -22.29 17.63 -5.27
C GLY A 140 -21.52 16.33 -5.49
N HIS A 141 -20.22 16.40 -5.77
CA HIS A 141 -19.31 15.25 -5.84
C HIS A 141 -17.92 15.62 -5.30
N ALA A 142 -17.09 14.62 -5.01
CA ALA A 142 -15.68 14.81 -4.69
C ALA A 142 -14.82 13.86 -5.53
N ASP A 143 -13.54 14.19 -5.68
CA ASP A 143 -12.56 13.33 -6.35
C ASP A 143 -11.88 12.35 -5.38
N ILE A 144 -12.11 12.53 -4.08
CA ILE A 144 -11.57 11.72 -2.99
C ILE A 144 -12.70 10.87 -2.44
N GLY A 145 -12.49 9.55 -2.38
CA GLY A 145 -13.42 8.61 -1.76
C GLY A 145 -13.22 8.47 -0.25
N ASN A 146 -13.08 7.22 0.19
CA ASN A 146 -12.74 6.86 1.56
C ASN A 146 -11.34 7.38 1.91
N VAL A 147 -11.14 7.76 3.17
CA VAL A 147 -9.83 8.16 3.68
C VAL A 147 -9.47 7.25 4.85
N ILE A 148 -8.41 6.46 4.69
CA ILE A 148 -7.97 5.44 5.65
C ILE A 148 -6.58 5.81 6.16
N ALA A 149 -6.46 6.05 7.46
CA ALA A 149 -5.17 6.19 8.13
C ALA A 149 -4.75 4.85 8.74
N VAL A 150 -3.53 4.41 8.44
CA VAL A 150 -2.90 3.21 9.03
C VAL A 150 -1.78 3.68 9.93
N ILE A 151 -1.96 3.54 11.24
CA ILE A 151 -1.02 4.02 12.25
C ILE A 151 -0.58 2.86 13.16
N GLY A 152 0.73 2.77 13.40
CA GLY A 152 1.28 1.85 14.39
C GLY A 152 0.99 2.34 15.81
N ASP A 153 0.89 1.41 16.76
CA ASP A 153 0.64 1.70 18.17
C ASP A 153 1.71 2.62 18.80
N GLY A 154 2.97 2.48 18.39
CA GLY A 154 4.04 3.38 18.85
C GLY A 154 4.00 4.79 18.26
N SER A 155 3.23 5.02 17.20
CA SER A 155 3.04 6.35 16.56
C SER A 155 1.82 7.11 17.08
N LEU A 156 0.89 6.44 17.77
CA LEU A 156 -0.39 6.98 18.22
C LEU A 156 -0.26 7.70 19.56
#